data_AF-A0AA85C5S1-F1
#
_entry.id   AF-A0AA85C5S1-F1
#
_cell.length_a   1.000
_cell.length_b   1.000
_cell.length_c   1.000
_cell.angle_alpha   90.00
_cell.angle_beta   90.00
_cell.angle_gamma   90.00
#
_symmetry.space_group_name_H-M   'P 1'
#
loop_
_entity.id
_entity.type
_entity.pdbx_description
1 polymer ?
#
loop_
_entity_poly.entity_id
_entity_poly.type
_entity_poly.pdbx_seq_one_letter_code
_entity_poly.pdbx_strand_id
1 'polypeptide(L)'
;MVLLGVQISCELTNVTNLSPSCDDFRWYLKVKCGNCGENTHDYVYINSVEKTPIQDSRGDANLVIRCKFCKRVSNAGMQSVYMLCIFQTSRHEILKEVYNSLTAYC
;
A
#
# COMPACT_ATOMS: atom_id res chain seq x y z
N MET A 1 8.27 -12.64 4.00
CA MET A 1 8.02 -11.26 3.54
C MET A 1 6.84 -11.33 2.58
N VAL A 2 5.80 -10.52 2.79
CA VAL A 2 4.58 -10.55 1.98
C VAL A 2 4.53 -9.25 1.17
N LEU A 3 4.06 -9.36 -0.08
CA LEU A 3 3.82 -8.21 -0.96
C LEU A 3 2.32 -7.93 -0.98
N LEU A 4 1.95 -6.66 -0.82
CA LEU A 4 0.57 -6.20 -0.88
C LEU A 4 0.41 -5.28 -2.09
N GLY A 5 -0.58 -5.58 -2.94
CA GLY A 5 -0.95 -4.73 -4.07
C GLY A 5 -2.07 -3.77 -3.69
N VAL A 6 -1.91 -2.49 -3.98
CA VAL A 6 -2.98 -1.49 -3.85
C VAL A 6 -3.63 -1.32 -5.22
N GLN A 7 -4.94 -1.52 -5.29
CA GLN A 7 -5.74 -1.33 -6.49
C GLN A 7 -6.77 -0.22 -6.25
N ILE A 8 -6.92 0.67 -7.21
CA ILE A 8 -7.94 1.72 -7.19
C ILE A 8 -8.90 1.51 -8.35
N SER A 9 -10.18 1.77 -8.09
CA SER A 9 -11.25 1.74 -9.09
C SER A 9 -11.95 3.09 -9.08
N CYS A 10 -12.05 3.73 -10.24
CA CYS A 10 -12.67 5.03 -10.40
C CYS A 10 -13.26 5.18 -11.81
N GLU A 11 -14.36 5.91 -11.92
CA GLU A 11 -14.93 6.30 -13.22
C GLU A 11 -14.25 7.58 -13.72
N LEU A 12 -13.68 7.51 -14.93
CA LEU A 12 -12.96 8.61 -15.56
C LEU A 12 -13.74 9.11 -16.78
N THR A 13 -14.01 10.41 -16.87
CA THR A 13 -14.64 11.04 -18.05
C THR A 13 -13.63 11.96 -18.72
N ASN A 14 -13.19 11.60 -19.93
CA ASN A 14 -12.17 12.34 -20.70
C ASN A 14 -10.82 12.54 -19.96
N VAL A 15 -10.53 11.69 -18.96
CA VAL A 15 -9.26 11.68 -18.23
C VAL A 15 -8.53 10.38 -18.54
N THR A 16 -7.26 10.49 -18.90
CA THR A 16 -6.34 9.36 -19.15
C THR A 16 -5.10 9.50 -18.25
N ASN A 17 -4.34 8.41 -18.09
CA ASN A 17 -3.05 8.40 -17.37
C ASN A 17 -3.11 8.90 -15.92
N LEU A 18 -4.10 8.44 -15.15
CA LEU A 18 -4.14 8.71 -13.72
C LEU A 18 -2.86 8.15 -13.07
N SER A 19 -2.11 9.02 -12.42
CA SER A 19 -0.87 8.69 -11.74
C SER A 19 -0.68 9.61 -10.55
N PRO A 20 0.05 9.17 -9.51
CA PRO A 20 0.47 10.09 -8.45
C PRO A 20 1.27 11.25 -9.06
N SER A 21 1.05 12.46 -8.55
CA SER A 21 1.54 13.69 -9.16
C SER A 21 3.07 13.82 -9.23
N CYS A 22 3.79 13.15 -8.32
CA CYS A 22 5.24 13.27 -8.16
C CYS A 22 5.78 12.13 -7.26
N ASP A 23 7.10 11.97 -7.21
CA ASP A 23 7.79 10.98 -6.39
C ASP A 23 7.57 11.19 -4.88
N ASP A 24 7.21 12.41 -4.46
CA ASP A 24 6.92 12.77 -3.07
C ASP A 24 5.46 12.51 -2.65
N PHE A 25 4.67 11.84 -3.49
CA PHE A 25 3.28 11.54 -3.22
C PHE A 25 3.11 10.71 -1.94
N ARG A 26 2.27 11.22 -1.03
CA ARG A 26 2.00 10.61 0.27
C ARG A 26 0.79 9.70 0.21
N TRP A 27 1.02 8.40 0.37
CA TRP A 27 -0.04 7.40 0.50
C TRP A 27 -0.50 7.30 1.95
N TYR A 28 -1.70 7.81 2.24
CA TYR A 28 -2.31 7.71 3.57
C TYR A 28 -3.03 6.37 3.75
N LEU A 29 -2.62 5.62 4.78
CA LEU A 29 -3.08 4.26 5.05
C LEU A 29 -3.45 4.12 6.54
N LYS A 30 -4.45 3.29 6.81
CA LYS A 30 -4.68 2.73 8.16
C LYS A 30 -4.05 1.34 8.19
N VAL A 31 -3.21 1.09 9.19
CA VAL A 31 -2.44 -0.15 9.27
C VAL A 31 -2.92 -0.98 10.46
N LYS A 32 -3.03 -2.29 10.27
CA LYS A 32 -3.31 -3.26 11.32
C LYS A 32 -2.02 -3.94 11.76
N CYS A 33 -1.78 -4.01 13.07
CA CYS A 33 -0.64 -4.75 13.61
C CYS A 33 -0.86 -6.26 13.42
N GLY A 34 0.02 -6.93 12.68
CA GLY A 34 -0.07 -8.38 12.48
C GLY A 34 0.14 -9.22 13.74
N ASN A 35 0.66 -8.64 14.84
CA ASN A 35 0.93 -9.37 16.08
C ASN A 35 -0.23 -9.32 17.08
N CYS A 36 -0.86 -8.15 17.28
CA CYS A 36 -1.91 -7.97 18.27
C CYS A 36 -3.28 -7.64 17.66
N GLY A 37 -3.34 -7.39 16.35
CA GLY A 37 -4.58 -7.05 15.64
C GLY A 37 -5.04 -5.60 15.80
N GLU A 38 -4.31 -4.77 16.55
CA GLU A 38 -4.67 -3.36 16.78
C GLU A 38 -4.51 -2.52 15.51
N ASN A 39 -5.49 -1.66 15.23
CA ASN A 39 -5.46 -0.73 14.11
C ASN A 39 -4.84 0.62 14.53
N THR A 40 -4.20 1.33 13.61
CA THR A 40 -3.76 2.70 13.87
C THR A 40 -4.97 3.63 14.05
N HIS A 41 -4.95 4.44 15.12
CA HIS A 41 -5.99 5.45 15.38
C HIS A 41 -6.02 6.50 14.25
N ASP A 42 -4.85 7.02 13.92
CA ASP A 42 -4.66 8.06 12.90
C ASP A 42 -4.16 7.44 11.59
N TYR A 43 -4.35 8.19 10.49
CA TYR A 43 -3.76 7.83 9.21
C TYR A 43 -2.24 8.00 9.28
N VAL A 44 -1.55 6.99 8.77
CA VAL A 44 -0.11 7.01 8.61
C VAL A 44 0.18 7.17 7.13
N TYR A 45 1.18 7.96 6.77
CA TYR A 45 1.57 8.11 5.38
C TYR A 45 2.84 7.33 5.06
N ILE A 46 2.97 6.90 3.82
CA ILE A 46 4.21 6.35 3.25
C ILE A 46 4.52 7.07 1.94
N ASN A 47 5.79 7.32 1.70
CA ASN A 47 6.31 8.04 0.53
C ASN A 47 7.45 7.21 -0.09
N SER A 48 7.62 7.29 -1.41
CA SER A 48 8.66 6.54 -2.13
C SER A 48 10.07 7.08 -1.86
N VAL A 49 10.19 8.39 -1.60
CA VAL A 49 11.46 9.09 -1.40
C VAL A 49 11.96 8.97 0.03
N GLU A 50 11.05 9.09 1.01
CA GLU A 50 11.42 9.06 2.42
C GLU A 50 11.90 7.67 2.82
N LYS A 51 13.10 7.60 3.41
CA LYS A 51 13.70 6.39 3.93
C LYS A 51 14.15 6.64 5.35
N THR A 52 13.77 5.73 6.24
CA THR A 52 14.10 5.78 7.66
C THR A 52 14.90 4.54 8.02
N PRO A 53 15.99 4.70 8.80
CA PRO A 53 16.79 3.57 9.22
C PRO A 53 15.99 2.68 10.15
N ILE A 54 16.01 1.38 9.89
CA ILE A 54 15.33 0.41 10.74
C ILE A 54 16.18 0.18 12.00
N GLN A 55 15.57 0.34 13.18
CA GLN A 55 16.23 0.01 14.44
C GLN A 55 16.68 -1.47 14.42
N ASP A 56 17.93 -1.72 14.78
CA ASP A 56 18.56 -3.04 14.85
C ASP A 56 18.68 -3.80 13.51
N SER A 57 18.65 -3.08 12.37
CA SER A 57 18.88 -3.67 11.04
C SER A 57 19.83 -2.83 10.19
N ARG A 58 20.40 -3.46 9.14
CA ARG A 58 21.31 -2.82 8.17
C ARG A 58 20.59 -2.17 6.98
N GLY A 59 19.26 -2.18 6.97
CA GLY A 59 18.44 -1.65 5.87
C GLY A 59 17.61 -0.44 6.26
N ASP A 60 17.23 0.35 5.27
CA ASP A 60 16.27 1.43 5.40
C ASP A 60 14.90 0.99 4.89
N ALA A 61 13.83 1.57 5.45
CA ALA A 61 12.46 1.38 4.99
C ALA A 61 11.73 2.71 4.85
N ASN A 62 10.73 2.73 3.97
CA ASN A 62 9.92 3.93 3.74
C ASN A 62 8.95 4.23 4.90
N LEU A 63 8.57 3.19 5.64
CA LEU A 63 7.74 3.33 6.82
C LEU A 63 8.27 2.44 7.94
N VAL A 64 8.53 3.02 9.11
CA VAL A 64 8.83 2.30 10.35
C VAL A 64 7.82 2.74 11.40
N ILE A 65 7.01 1.81 11.88
CA ILE A 65 5.93 2.08 12.84
C ILE A 65 6.08 1.22 14.10
N ARG A 66 5.87 1.86 15.26
CA ARG A 66 5.79 1.17 16.55
C ARG A 66 4.33 1.05 16.98
N CYS A 67 3.87 -0.17 17.22
CA CYS A 67 2.51 -0.40 17.72
C CYS A 67 2.35 0.22 19.11
N LYS A 68 1.31 1.03 19.33
CA LYS A 68 1.01 1.67 20.63
C LYS A 68 0.62 0.65 21.70
N PHE A 69 0.04 -0.48 21.31
CA PHE A 69 -0.44 -1.51 22.23
C PHE A 69 0.67 -2.50 22.61
N CYS A 70 1.18 -3.29 21.65
CA CYS A 70 2.18 -4.33 21.94
C CYS A 70 3.64 -3.86 21.86
N LYS A 71 3.88 -2.58 21.56
CA LYS A 71 5.21 -1.95 21.43
C LYS A 71 6.12 -2.54 20.33
N ARG A 72 5.64 -3.53 19.57
CA ARG A 72 6.37 -4.14 18.47
C ARG A 72 6.63 -3.11 17.37
N VAL A 73 7.85 -3.09 16.86
CA VAL A 73 8.24 -2.28 15.69
C VAL A 73 8.01 -3.13 14.44
N SER A 74 7.43 -2.53 13.40
CA SER A 74 7.22 -3.13 12.09
C SER A 74 7.60 -2.12 11.02
N ASN A 75 8.04 -2.61 9.86
CA ASN A 75 8.47 -1.77 8.76
C ASN A 75 7.78 -2.19 7.45
N ALA A 76 7.68 -1.25 6.53
CA ALA A 76 7.18 -1.47 5.17
C ALA A 76 8.00 -0.62 4.18
N GLY A 77 8.28 -1.19 3.00
CA GLY A 77 8.97 -0.51 1.92
C GLY A 77 8.10 -0.47 0.67
N MET A 78 8.20 0.61 -0.11
CA MET A 78 7.57 0.69 -1.43
C MET A 78 8.46 0.01 -2.46
N GLN A 79 7.91 -0.92 -3.24
CA GLN A 79 8.59 -1.51 -4.39
C GLN A 79 8.02 -0.91 -5.67
N SER A 80 8.88 -0.22 -6.43
CA SER A 80 8.54 0.48 -7.68
C SER A 80 8.05 -0.45 -8.80
N VAL A 81 8.31 -1.76 -8.70
CA VAL A 81 8.11 -2.74 -9.79
C VAL A 81 6.64 -3.08 -10.06
N TYR A 82 5.72 -2.79 -9.13
CA TYR A 82 4.32 -3.23 -9.22
C TYR A 82 3.31 -2.10 -9.42
N MET A 83 3.75 -0.89 -9.77
CA MET A 83 2.84 0.20 -10.16
C MET A 83 2.33 0.02 -11.61
N LEU A 84 1.94 -1.21 -11.97
CA LEU A 84 1.06 -1.43 -13.11
C LEU A 84 -0.34 -1.06 -12.66
N CYS A 85 -0.61 0.23 -12.66
CA CYS A 85 -1.96 0.75 -12.70
C CYS A 85 -2.59 0.30 -14.04
N ILE A 86 -3.17 -0.90 -14.06
CA ILE A 86 -4.02 -1.34 -15.16
C ILE A 86 -5.32 -0.55 -15.03
N PHE A 87 -5.32 0.70 -15.48
CA PHE A 87 -6.57 1.44 -15.69
C PHE A 87 -7.18 0.94 -16.99
N GLN A 88 -7.98 -0.11 -16.90
CA GLN A 88 -8.87 -0.48 -17.99
C GLN A 88 -10.02 0.53 -18.02
N THR A 89 -9.88 1.58 -18.82
CA THR A 89 -11.04 2.25 -19.39
C THR A 89 -11.71 1.24 -20.32
N SER A 90 -12.78 0.61 -19.86
CA SER A 90 -13.72 -0.05 -20.78
C SER A 90 -15.09 -0.16 -20.14
N ARG A 91 -16.05 0.56 -20.73
CA ARG A 91 -17.46 0.20 -20.68
C ARG A 91 -17.57 -1.32 -20.89
N HIS A 92 -18.21 -1.96 -19.92
CA HIS A 92 -18.74 -3.32 -19.95
C HIS A 92 -17.75 -4.48 -20.16
N GLU A 93 -17.84 -5.43 -19.21
CA GLU A 93 -17.40 -6.83 -19.31
C GLU A 93 -15.88 -7.08 -19.37
N ILE A 94 -15.26 -7.43 -18.22
CA ILE A 94 -14.11 -8.39 -18.13
C ILE A 94 -13.76 -8.72 -16.65
N LEU A 95 -14.06 -7.88 -15.65
CA LEU A 95 -13.50 -8.04 -14.29
C LEU A 95 -14.19 -9.06 -13.35
N LYS A 96 -14.75 -10.16 -13.86
CA LYS A 96 -15.25 -11.27 -13.01
C LYS A 96 -14.18 -12.28 -12.59
N GLU A 97 -12.99 -12.25 -13.19
CA GLU A 97 -11.96 -13.28 -12.91
C GLU A 97 -11.00 -12.96 -11.77
N VAL A 98 -10.85 -11.69 -11.36
CA VAL A 98 -9.91 -11.33 -10.27
C VAL A 98 -10.54 -11.53 -8.88
N TYR A 99 -11.87 -11.55 -8.78
CA TYR A 99 -12.57 -11.66 -7.49
C TYR A 99 -12.50 -13.07 -6.87
N ASN A 100 -12.17 -14.11 -7.64
CA ASN A 100 -12.16 -15.50 -7.17
C ASN A 100 -10.78 -16.04 -6.76
N SER A 101 -9.71 -15.26 -6.85
CA SER A 101 -8.36 -15.67 -6.39
C SER A 101 -7.93 -15.04 -5.06
N LEU A 102 -8.69 -14.08 -4.52
CA LEU A 102 -8.40 -13.45 -3.23
C LEU A 102 -9.14 -14.07 -2.04
N THR A 103 -10.01 -15.05 -2.28
CA THR A 103 -10.43 -16.01 -1.25
C THR A 103 -9.35 -17.08 -1.05
N ALA A 104 -8.18 -16.66 -0.60
CA ALA A 104 -7.13 -17.57 -0.15
C ALA A 104 -6.31 -16.87 0.93
N TYR A 105 -6.73 -17.12 2.17
CA TYR A 105 -5.95 -16.99 3.40
C TYR A 105 -5.63 -15.58 3.89
N CYS A 106 -6.52 -15.09 4.75
CA CYS A 106 -6.12 -14.79 6.12
C CYS A 106 -7.22 -15.23 7.09
#